data_AF-A0A2S6HU27-F1
#
_entry.id   AF-A0A2S6HU27-F1
#
_cell.length_a   1.000
_cell.length_b   1.000
_cell.length_c   1.000
_cell.angle_alpha   90.00
_cell.angle_beta   90.00
_cell.angle_gamma   90.00
#
_symmetry.space_group_name_H-M   'P 1'
#
loop_
_entity.id
_entity.type
_entity.pdbx_description
1 polymer ?
#
loop_
_entity_poly.entity_id
_entity_poly.type
_entity_poly.pdbx_seq_one_letter_code
_entity_poly.pdbx_strand_id
1 'polypeptide(L)'
;MEINIPIKMIGDLTQEDLNKKCKEKVDQPLDAYLVGTDGYPNCINVTFNDNYTDFEITTKSTELDLAESLSIKGYYRTGEDYNYYNDTPFNNVHVKFINADTGEMISDTNSKDMKE
;
A
#
# COMPACT_ATOMS: atom_id res chain seq x y z
N MET A 1 7.92 17.05 35.48
CA MET A 1 6.60 16.41 35.59
C MET A 1 6.34 15.79 34.22
N GLU A 2 6.79 14.56 34.03
CA GLU A 2 6.58 13.83 32.78
C GLU A 2 5.14 13.33 32.77
N ILE A 3 4.42 13.67 31.72
CA ILE A 3 3.03 13.28 31.54
C ILE A 3 3.05 11.83 31.08
N ASN A 4 3.07 10.91 32.04
CA ASN A 4 2.92 9.49 31.78
C ASN A 4 1.46 9.23 31.43
N ILE A 5 1.13 9.23 30.14
CA ILE A 5 -0.19 8.81 29.68
C ILE A 5 -0.20 7.27 29.72
N PRO A 6 -0.96 6.62 30.62
CA PRO A 6 -1.05 5.18 30.63
C PRO A 6 -1.73 4.74 29.34
N ILE A 7 -1.05 3.89 28.56
CA ILE A 7 -1.63 3.18 27.43
C ILE A 7 -2.75 2.30 27.99
N LYS A 8 -3.98 2.79 27.90
CA LYS A 8 -5.18 2.10 28.37
C LYS A 8 -5.51 1.04 27.32
N MET A 9 -5.27 -0.23 27.68
CA MET A 9 -5.81 -1.47 27.08
C MET A 9 -6.48 -1.31 25.71
N ILE A 10 -5.74 -1.63 24.64
CA ILE A 10 -6.33 -2.42 23.56
C ILE A 10 -6.29 -3.85 24.12
N GLY A 11 -7.42 -4.34 24.64
CA GLY A 11 -7.49 -5.60 25.38
C GLY A 11 -6.91 -6.80 24.61
N ASP A 12 -6.37 -7.78 25.34
CA ASP A 12 -5.87 -9.11 24.96
C ASP A 12 -6.04 -9.56 23.48
N LEU A 13 -5.41 -8.86 22.53
CA LEU A 13 -5.33 -9.31 21.13
C LEU A 13 -4.03 -10.07 20.97
N THR A 14 -4.13 -11.30 20.50
CA THR A 14 -2.98 -12.11 20.10
C THR A 14 -2.35 -11.55 18.82
N GLN A 15 -1.13 -11.96 18.49
CA GLN A 15 -0.51 -11.64 17.19
C GLN A 15 -1.40 -12.09 16.02
N GLU A 16 -2.09 -13.23 16.17
CA GLU A 16 -3.06 -13.71 15.18
C GLU A 16 -4.25 -12.75 15.04
N ASP A 17 -4.74 -12.19 16.14
CA ASP A 17 -5.81 -11.18 16.11
C ASP A 17 -5.36 -9.85 15.49
N LEU A 18 -4.11 -9.45 15.72
CA LEU A 18 -3.51 -8.26 15.09
C LEU A 18 -3.30 -8.48 13.59
N ASN A 19 -2.80 -9.65 13.20
CA ASN A 19 -2.64 -10.04 11.79
C ASN A 19 -4.00 -10.11 11.10
N LYS A 20 -5.02 -10.67 11.75
CA LYS A 20 -6.38 -10.73 11.25
C LYS A 20 -7.00 -9.34 11.14
N LYS A 21 -6.80 -8.44 12.10
CA LYS A 21 -7.31 -7.06 12.02
C LYS A 21 -6.59 -6.20 10.99
N CYS A 22 -5.28 -6.37 10.83
CA CYS A 22 -4.52 -5.74 9.75
C CYS A 22 -5.01 -6.29 8.41
N LYS A 23 -5.14 -7.62 8.30
CA LYS A 23 -5.71 -8.25 7.12
C LYS A 23 -7.16 -7.82 6.88
N GLU A 24 -8.02 -7.65 7.87
CA GLU A 24 -9.39 -7.11 7.68
C GLU A 24 -9.40 -5.63 7.25
N LYS A 25 -8.41 -4.83 7.69
CA LYS A 25 -8.24 -3.44 7.25
C LYS A 25 -7.61 -3.32 5.85
N VAL A 26 -6.76 -4.27 5.48
CA VAL A 26 -6.00 -4.28 4.22
C VAL A 26 -6.70 -5.12 3.13
N ASP A 27 -7.47 -6.15 3.51
CA ASP A 27 -8.43 -6.93 2.69
C ASP A 27 -9.75 -6.16 2.49
N GLN A 28 -9.89 -4.96 3.05
CA GLN A 28 -10.77 -3.99 2.39
C GLN A 28 -10.09 -3.71 1.04
N PRO A 29 -10.63 -4.21 -0.07
CA PRO A 29 -9.86 -4.39 -1.27
C PRO A 29 -9.29 -3.04 -1.67
N LEU A 30 -7.96 -2.88 -1.67
CA LEU A 30 -7.31 -1.64 -2.12
C LEU A 30 -7.73 -1.34 -3.57
N ASP A 31 -7.99 -2.41 -4.33
CA ASP A 31 -8.69 -2.46 -5.61
C ASP A 31 -10.10 -1.85 -5.59
N ALA A 32 -10.88 -2.03 -4.51
CA ALA A 32 -12.23 -1.44 -4.40
C ALA A 32 -12.23 0.07 -4.11
N TYR A 33 -11.14 0.63 -3.58
CA TYR A 33 -11.04 2.05 -3.25
C TYR A 33 -10.35 2.92 -4.31
N LEU A 34 -9.60 2.32 -5.24
CA LEU A 34 -8.81 3.08 -6.21
C LEU A 34 -9.27 2.86 -7.65
N VAL A 35 -9.69 1.66 -8.04
CA VAL A 35 -10.01 1.36 -9.44
C VAL A 35 -11.21 2.19 -9.93
N GLY A 36 -10.97 3.04 -10.94
CA GLY A 36 -12.01 3.81 -11.62
C GLY A 36 -12.80 4.80 -10.74
N THR A 37 -12.28 5.16 -9.57
CA THR A 37 -12.90 6.19 -8.71
C THR A 37 -12.64 7.60 -9.22
N ASP A 38 -13.46 8.58 -8.83
CA ASP A 38 -13.27 10.00 -9.21
C ASP A 38 -11.85 10.52 -8.90
N GLY A 39 -11.18 9.96 -7.88
CA GLY A 39 -9.82 10.31 -7.50
C GLY A 39 -8.72 9.64 -8.32
N TYR A 40 -9.00 8.50 -8.97
CA TYR A 40 -8.02 7.69 -9.71
C TYR A 40 -8.65 7.08 -10.99
N PRO A 41 -9.14 7.93 -11.92
CA PRO A 41 -9.95 7.49 -13.06
C PRO A 41 -9.20 6.62 -14.08
N ASN A 42 -7.87 6.68 -14.07
CA ASN A 42 -7.00 5.95 -15.00
C ASN A 42 -6.62 4.55 -14.47
N CYS A 43 -6.75 4.29 -13.17
CA CYS A 43 -6.45 3.00 -12.56
C CYS A 43 -7.50 1.96 -12.96
N ILE A 44 -7.06 0.89 -13.64
CA ILE A 44 -7.91 -0.21 -14.12
C ILE A 44 -7.83 -1.42 -13.21
N ASN A 45 -6.65 -1.69 -12.65
CA ASN A 45 -6.41 -2.88 -11.85
C ASN A 45 -5.26 -2.64 -10.88
N VAL A 46 -5.33 -3.28 -9.72
CA VAL A 46 -4.27 -3.31 -8.72
C VAL A 46 -4.12 -4.74 -8.25
N THR A 47 -2.92 -5.30 -8.37
CA THR A 47 -2.57 -6.60 -7.78
C THR A 47 -1.44 -6.43 -6.79
N PHE A 48 -1.36 -7.36 -5.84
CA PHE A 48 -0.32 -7.37 -4.83
C PHE A 48 -0.04 -8.78 -4.33
N ASN A 49 1.12 -8.99 -3.72
CA ASN A 49 1.51 -10.25 -3.10
C ASN A 49 1.01 -10.35 -1.64
N ASP A 50 1.10 -11.55 -1.05
CA ASP A 50 0.50 -11.88 0.26
C ASP A 50 0.98 -11.02 1.44
N ASN A 51 2.16 -10.41 1.33
CA ASN A 51 2.78 -9.59 2.36
C ASN A 51 2.86 -8.10 1.97
N TYR A 52 2.19 -7.69 0.90
CA TYR A 52 2.07 -6.29 0.46
C TYR A 52 3.43 -5.61 0.23
N THR A 53 4.45 -6.36 -0.21
CA THR A 53 5.75 -5.79 -0.60
C THR A 53 5.85 -5.51 -2.08
N ASP A 54 4.94 -6.03 -2.90
CA ASP A 54 4.95 -5.84 -4.35
C ASP A 54 3.55 -5.48 -4.80
N PHE A 55 3.42 -4.30 -5.41
CA PHE A 55 2.19 -3.78 -6.00
C PHE A 55 2.38 -3.58 -7.51
N GLU A 56 1.42 -4.04 -8.29
CA GLU A 56 1.35 -3.81 -9.73
C GLU A 56 0.03 -3.15 -10.10
N ILE A 57 0.13 -1.95 -10.66
CA ILE A 57 -1.01 -1.11 -11.04
C ILE A 57 -1.09 -1.06 -12.56
N THR A 58 -2.23 -1.44 -13.11
CA THR A 58 -2.52 -1.29 -14.54
C THR A 58 -3.31 -0.01 -14.77
N THR A 59 -2.85 0.84 -15.69
CA THR A 59 -3.46 2.16 -15.96
C THR A 59 -3.65 2.44 -17.45
N LYS A 60 -4.62 3.28 -17.78
CA LYS A 60 -4.81 3.84 -19.13
C LYS A 60 -3.78 4.92 -19.48
N SER A 61 -3.08 5.45 -18.48
CA SER A 61 -2.13 6.53 -18.64
C SER A 61 -0.91 6.09 -19.46
N THR A 62 -0.38 6.97 -20.31
CA THR A 62 0.93 6.77 -20.96
C THR A 62 2.09 7.25 -20.10
N GLU A 63 1.82 8.23 -19.23
CA GLU A 63 2.71 8.75 -18.19
C GLU A 63 1.88 8.97 -16.93
N LEU A 64 2.45 8.82 -15.73
CA LEU A 64 1.68 8.97 -14.49
C LEU A 64 1.13 10.38 -14.33
N ASP A 65 -0.17 10.47 -14.07
CA ASP A 65 -0.78 11.72 -13.65
C ASP A 65 -0.43 12.06 -12.18
N LEU A 66 -0.90 13.22 -11.71
CA LEU A 66 -0.62 13.67 -10.34
C LEU A 66 -1.21 12.73 -9.28
N ALA A 67 -2.41 12.20 -9.51
CA ALA A 67 -3.05 11.31 -8.56
C ALA A 67 -2.29 9.98 -8.49
N GLU A 68 -1.97 9.40 -9.63
CA GLU A 68 -1.17 8.17 -9.75
C GLU A 68 0.20 8.33 -9.09
N SER A 69 0.88 9.45 -9.34
CA SER A 69 2.17 9.76 -8.71
C SER A 69 2.08 9.88 -7.18
N LEU A 70 1.01 10.48 -6.66
CA LEU A 70 0.79 10.60 -5.20
C LEU A 70 0.37 9.27 -4.57
N SER A 71 -0.30 8.39 -5.33
CA SER A 71 -0.77 7.09 -4.84
C SER A 71 0.37 6.16 -4.42
N ILE A 72 1.58 6.30 -5.02
CA ILE A 72 2.78 5.54 -4.69
C ILE A 72 3.06 5.55 -3.18
N LYS A 73 2.96 6.73 -2.54
CA LYS A 73 3.17 6.87 -1.09
C LYS A 73 2.10 6.15 -0.27
N GLY A 74 0.88 6.09 -0.78
CA GLY A 74 -0.21 5.32 -0.18
C GLY A 74 0.10 3.83 -0.17
N TYR A 75 0.58 3.28 -1.30
CA TYR A 75 1.00 1.88 -1.39
C TYR A 75 2.17 1.55 -0.47
N TYR A 76 3.19 2.42 -0.41
CA TYR A 76 4.30 2.27 0.54
C TYR A 76 3.81 2.21 1.97
N ARG A 77 2.95 3.14 2.37
CA ARG A 77 2.40 3.17 3.73
C ARG A 77 1.63 1.90 4.08
N THR A 78 0.84 1.38 3.15
CA THR A 78 0.08 0.13 3.33
C THR A 78 1.01 -1.06 3.55
N GLY A 79 2.00 -1.23 2.68
CA GLY A 79 2.98 -2.32 2.82
C GLY A 79 3.83 -2.20 4.08
N GLU A 80 4.30 -1.00 4.39
CA GLU A 80 5.08 -0.70 5.60
C GLU A 80 4.29 -1.00 6.88
N ASP A 81 3.03 -0.55 6.96
CA ASP A 81 2.20 -0.80 8.14
C ASP A 81 1.93 -2.29 8.31
N TYR A 82 1.59 -3.00 7.23
CA TYR A 82 1.41 -4.45 7.29
C TYR A 82 2.66 -5.16 7.83
N ASN A 83 3.82 -4.84 7.27
CA ASN A 83 5.07 -5.51 7.64
C ASN A 83 5.57 -5.10 9.04
N TYR A 84 5.31 -3.86 9.47
CA TYR A 84 5.58 -3.41 10.84
C TYR A 84 4.81 -4.25 11.87
N TYR A 85 3.53 -4.51 11.64
CA TYR A 85 2.73 -5.33 12.56
C TYR A 85 3.06 -6.83 12.52
N ASN A 86 3.73 -7.30 11.46
CA ASN A 86 4.12 -8.71 11.29
C ASN A 86 5.60 -8.99 11.61
N ASP A 87 6.32 -8.01 12.18
CA ASP A 87 7.76 -8.10 12.48
C ASP A 87 8.63 -8.51 11.26
N THR A 88 8.18 -8.14 10.05
CA THR A 88 8.91 -8.34 8.79
C THR A 88 9.58 -7.05 8.31
N PRO A 89 10.57 -7.10 7.41
CA PRO A 89 11.22 -5.90 6.90
C PRO A 89 10.21 -4.95 6.24
N PHE A 90 9.92 -3.83 6.91
CA PHE A 90 8.85 -2.93 6.49
C PHE A 90 9.24 -1.95 5.38
N ASN A 91 10.52 -1.58 5.29
CA ASN A 91 11.00 -0.59 4.34
C ASN A 91 11.34 -1.19 2.96
N ASN A 92 10.55 -2.10 2.40
CA ASN A 92 10.85 -2.74 1.11
C ASN A 92 9.60 -2.92 0.23
N VAL A 93 8.90 -1.84 -0.03
CA VAL A 93 7.67 -1.89 -0.84
C VAL A 93 7.98 -1.46 -2.26
N HIS A 94 7.64 -2.31 -3.22
CA HIS A 94 7.78 -2.10 -4.65
C HIS A 94 6.45 -1.74 -5.28
N VAL A 95 6.43 -0.71 -6.13
CA VAL A 95 5.24 -0.22 -6.81
C VAL A 95 5.56 -0.04 -8.30
N LYS A 96 4.84 -0.78 -9.13
CA LYS A 96 4.93 -0.72 -10.60
C LYS A 96 3.66 -0.16 -11.21
N PHE A 97 3.82 0.66 -12.24
CA PHE A 97 2.72 1.07 -13.11
C PHE A 97 2.94 0.53 -14.52
N ILE A 98 1.91 -0.08 -15.09
CA ILE A 98 1.93 -0.72 -16.40
C ILE A 98 0.82 -0.11 -17.26
N ASN A 99 1.15 0.27 -18.49
CA ASN A 99 0.16 0.73 -19.45
C ASN A 99 -0.73 -0.43 -19.90
N ALA A 100 -2.04 -0.25 -19.85
CA ALA A 100 -3.02 -1.28 -20.16
C ALA A 100 -3.04 -1.69 -21.65
N ASP A 101 -2.72 -0.76 -22.55
CA ASP A 101 -2.81 -0.97 -23.99
C ASP A 101 -1.53 -1.59 -24.55
N THR A 102 -0.37 -1.19 -24.04
CA THR A 102 0.95 -1.65 -24.54
C THR A 102 1.57 -2.74 -23.67
N GLY A 103 1.18 -2.85 -22.40
CA GLY A 103 1.85 -3.71 -21.42
C GLY A 103 3.23 -3.19 -20.99
N GLU A 104 3.61 -1.98 -21.41
CA GLU A 104 4.90 -1.40 -21.06
C GLU A 104 4.90 -0.85 -19.63
N MET A 105 6.05 -0.97 -18.97
CA MET A 105 6.27 -0.41 -17.65
C MET A 105 6.46 1.11 -17.75
N ILE A 106 5.57 1.86 -17.11
CA ILE A 106 5.58 3.32 -17.04
C ILE A 106 6.48 3.79 -15.89
N SER A 107 6.38 3.10 -14.75
CA SER A 107 7.11 3.44 -13.53
C SER A 107 7.43 2.18 -12.73
N ASP A 108 8.59 2.21 -12.06
CA ASP A 108 9.13 1.17 -11.20
C ASP A 108 9.83 1.86 -10.05
N THR A 109 9.28 1.72 -8.84
CA THR A 109 9.75 2.45 -7.67
C THR A 109 9.79 1.57 -6.43
N ASN A 110 10.76 1.79 -5.56
CA ASN A 110 10.89 1.09 -4.28
C ASN A 110 10.98 2.07 -3.11
N SER A 111 10.32 1.77 -1.99
CA SER A 111 10.36 2.62 -0.79
C SER A 111 11.76 2.75 -0.18
N LYS A 112 12.66 1.78 -0.43
CA LYS A 112 14.09 1.86 -0.03
C LYS A 112 14.85 3.00 -0.66
N ASP A 113 14.47 3.35 -1.89
CA ASP A 113 15.20 4.34 -2.69
C ASP A 113 14.72 5.76 -2.37
N MET A 114 13.59 5.90 -1.67
CA MET A 114 13.17 7.17 -1.10
C MET A 114 14.08 7.53 0.07
N LYS A 115 15.06 8.39 -0.19
CA LYS A 115 15.76 9.12 0.87
C LYS A 115 14.80 10.15 1.45
N GLU A 116 14.60 10.11 2.77
CA GLU A 116 13.88 11.16 3.53
C GLU A 116 14.49 12.55 3.32
#